data_AF-A0A7X7SJ36-F1
#
_entry.id   AF-A0A7X7SJ36-F1
#
_cell.length_a   1.000
_cell.length_b   1.000
_cell.length_c   1.000
_cell.angle_alpha   90.00
_cell.angle_beta   90.00
_cell.angle_gamma   90.00
#
_symmetry.space_group_name_H-M   'P 1'
#
loop_
_entity.id
_entity.type
_entity.pdbx_description
1 polymer ?
#
loop_
_entity_poly.entity_id
_entity_poly.type
_entity_poly.pdbx_seq_one_letter_code
_entity_poly.pdbx_strand_id
1 'polypeptide(L)'
;FLLLGRLAPGARRAAAQAELSAIAAELEATYPVNAARGVNVEPLRAVVFDNVRPALLVLGGAVALVLLIACTNVTSLLLARSRARARETAVRTALGAGGGRLARQFLAENLLLAVLGSAAGLALAQIMLRVLLRLVPADVPRAAAIGINGRVLLLSVGIALATGGLFALVPLLHARRMAPERILRAEGGRGHSGSGGARFRSALVVGELALSVVLATSAVLLIRSFDQLSSVDPGFAARGVLKAEYQLPEARYPRDYAVWPRWVAIQSFNARVLERVSTLPGVEAAAIAEAHPLDPAFTNSFFVVGREAEAADWPEIRIRKVTPGYFDAVDVPVLRGARHHGR
;
A
#
# COMPACT_ATOMS: atom_id res chain seq x y z
N PHE A 1 -7.96 -25.91 4.63
CA PHE A 1 -7.28 -25.61 5.91
C PHE A 1 -6.04 -24.78 5.63
N LEU A 2 -5.69 -23.85 6.53
CA LEU A 2 -4.43 -23.12 6.44
C LEU A 2 -3.46 -23.72 7.45
N LEU A 3 -2.29 -24.15 6.97
CA LEU A 3 -1.21 -24.67 7.79
C LEU A 3 -0.07 -23.66 7.76
N LEU A 4 0.43 -23.29 8.93
CA LEU A 4 1.61 -22.45 9.05
C LEU A 4 2.82 -23.33 9.34
N GLY A 5 3.81 -23.30 8.45
CA GLY A 5 5.05 -24.06 8.60
C GLY A 5 6.28 -23.19 8.39
N ARG A 6 7.38 -23.53 9.07
CA ARG A 6 8.71 -22.94 8.82
C ARG A 6 9.56 -23.92 8.03
N LEU A 7 10.02 -23.52 6.86
CA LEU A 7 10.95 -24.33 6.06
C LEU A 7 12.27 -24.56 6.81
N ALA A 8 12.87 -25.74 6.60
CA ALA A 8 14.20 -26.04 7.10
C ALA A 8 15.25 -25.09 6.49
N PRO A 9 16.38 -24.83 7.18
CA PRO A 9 17.44 -23.98 6.65
C PRO A 9 17.91 -24.44 5.26
N GLY A 10 17.94 -23.54 4.27
CA GLY A 10 18.35 -23.85 2.90
C GLY A 10 17.31 -24.59 2.05
N ALA A 11 16.19 -25.03 2.62
CA ALA A 11 15.13 -25.70 1.87
C ALA A 11 14.43 -24.72 0.91
N ARG A 12 14.09 -25.21 -0.29
CA ARG A 12 13.39 -24.45 -1.32
C ARG A 12 11.89 -24.71 -1.23
N ARG A 13 11.08 -23.70 -1.55
CA ARG A 13 9.61 -23.81 -1.64
C ARG A 13 9.16 -24.97 -2.54
N ALA A 14 9.84 -25.19 -3.66
CA ALA A 14 9.52 -26.28 -4.58
C ALA A 14 9.67 -27.67 -3.93
N ALA A 15 10.65 -27.86 -3.04
CA ALA A 15 10.82 -29.12 -2.32
C ALA A 15 9.67 -29.35 -1.34
N ALA A 16 9.31 -28.31 -0.56
CA ALA A 16 8.17 -28.40 0.36
C ALA A 16 6.83 -28.60 -0.36
N GLN A 17 6.65 -27.98 -1.53
CA GLN A 17 5.48 -28.23 -2.38
C GLN A 17 5.42 -29.68 -2.83
N ALA A 18 6.53 -30.25 -3.31
CA ALA A 18 6.57 -31.64 -3.76
C ALA A 18 6.27 -32.62 -2.62
N GLU A 19 6.85 -32.40 -1.44
CA GLU A 19 6.62 -33.23 -0.26
C GLU A 19 5.16 -33.16 0.21
N LEU A 20 4.61 -31.96 0.34
CA LEU A 20 3.21 -31.79 0.74
C LEU A 20 2.24 -32.34 -0.32
N SER A 21 2.56 -32.21 -1.61
CA SER A 21 1.76 -32.81 -2.68
C SER A 21 1.77 -34.34 -2.63
N ALA A 22 2.90 -34.97 -2.26
CA ALA A 22 2.96 -36.41 -2.06
C ALA A 22 2.09 -36.85 -0.87
N ILE A 23 2.15 -36.12 0.24
CA ILE A 23 1.27 -36.36 1.40
C ILE A 23 -0.20 -36.18 1.04
N ALA A 24 -0.54 -35.15 0.26
CA ALA A 24 -1.91 -34.92 -0.19
C ALA A 24 -2.43 -36.09 -1.04
N ALA A 25 -1.61 -36.62 -1.96
CA ALA A 25 -1.97 -37.78 -2.77
C ALA A 25 -2.16 -39.06 -1.93
N GLU A 26 -1.33 -39.28 -0.92
CA GLU A 26 -1.49 -40.39 0.03
C GLU A 26 -2.78 -40.25 0.86
N LEU A 27 -3.09 -39.04 1.32
CA LEU A 27 -4.32 -38.73 2.04
C LEU A 27 -5.56 -38.91 1.18
N GLU A 28 -5.49 -38.58 -0.11
CA GLU A 28 -6.55 -38.83 -1.09
C GLU A 28 -6.79 -40.33 -1.29
N ALA A 29 -5.71 -41.13 -1.42
CA ALA A 29 -5.80 -42.57 -1.58
C ALA A 29 -6.36 -43.27 -0.31
N THR A 30 -6.01 -42.78 0.87
CA THR A 30 -6.41 -43.36 2.15
C THR A 30 -7.82 -42.93 2.57
N TYR A 31 -8.19 -41.69 2.27
CA TYR A 31 -9.46 -41.10 2.70
C TYR A 31 -10.22 -40.55 1.49
N PRO A 32 -11.25 -41.26 0.98
CA PRO A 32 -12.02 -40.83 -0.19
C PRO A 32 -12.65 -39.44 -0.07
N VAL A 33 -12.87 -38.94 1.16
CA VAL A 33 -13.34 -37.56 1.42
C VAL A 33 -12.35 -36.46 0.98
N ASN A 34 -11.09 -36.84 0.75
CA ASN A 34 -10.04 -35.96 0.27
C ASN A 34 -9.85 -36.03 -1.26
N ALA A 35 -10.75 -36.70 -1.99
CA ALA A 35 -10.73 -36.73 -3.44
C ALA A 35 -10.61 -35.31 -4.03
N ALA A 36 -9.71 -35.15 -5.00
CA ALA A 36 -9.39 -33.89 -5.68
C ALA A 36 -8.95 -32.73 -4.77
N ARG A 37 -8.51 -33.00 -3.52
CA ARG A 37 -7.98 -31.97 -2.62
C ARG A 37 -6.46 -31.84 -2.77
N GLY A 38 -6.03 -30.74 -3.38
CA GLY A 38 -4.62 -30.38 -3.47
C GLY A 38 -4.10 -29.57 -2.28
N VAL A 39 -2.80 -29.31 -2.30
CA VAL A 39 -2.12 -28.39 -1.37
C VAL A 39 -1.30 -27.39 -2.17
N ASN A 40 -1.34 -26.13 -1.78
CA ASN A 40 -0.52 -25.07 -2.38
C ASN A 40 0.34 -24.40 -1.31
N VAL A 41 1.65 -24.32 -1.57
CA VAL A 41 2.64 -23.74 -0.66
C VAL A 41 2.96 -22.32 -1.12
N GLU A 42 2.45 -21.37 -0.35
CA GLU A 42 2.68 -19.95 -0.56
C GLU A 42 3.57 -19.35 0.53
N PRO A 43 4.48 -18.42 0.18
CA PRO A 43 5.20 -17.65 1.18
C PRO A 43 4.22 -16.87 2.06
N LEU A 44 4.38 -16.90 3.39
CA LEU A 44 3.51 -16.14 4.30
C LEU A 44 3.41 -14.66 3.93
N ARG A 45 4.49 -14.07 3.42
CA ARG A 45 4.49 -12.67 2.95
C ARG A 45 3.53 -12.43 1.77
N ALA A 46 3.35 -13.40 0.88
CA ALA A 46 2.47 -13.29 -0.27
C ALA A 46 1.02 -13.27 0.21
N VAL A 47 0.65 -14.26 1.02
CA VAL A 47 -0.69 -14.38 1.62
C VAL A 47 -1.07 -13.13 2.43
N VAL A 48 -0.12 -12.55 3.17
CA VAL A 48 -0.39 -11.39 4.04
C VAL A 48 -0.36 -10.06 3.28
N PHE A 49 0.52 -9.88 2.28
CA PHE A 49 0.79 -8.57 1.69
C PHE A 49 0.44 -8.42 0.21
N ASP A 50 0.14 -9.49 -0.54
CA ASP A 50 -0.09 -9.36 -1.99
C ASP A 50 -1.35 -8.54 -2.30
N ASN A 51 -2.36 -8.57 -1.44
CA ASN A 51 -3.57 -7.75 -1.59
C ASN A 51 -3.30 -6.24 -1.49
N VAL A 52 -2.28 -5.83 -0.73
CA VAL A 52 -1.93 -4.40 -0.55
C VAL A 52 -0.76 -3.95 -1.42
N ARG A 53 0.00 -4.90 -1.99
CA ARG A 53 1.19 -4.62 -2.79
C ARG A 53 0.94 -3.72 -3.99
N PRO A 54 -0.12 -3.89 -4.81
CA PRO A 54 -0.41 -2.99 -5.92
C PRO A 54 -0.63 -1.54 -5.46
N ALA A 55 -1.41 -1.34 -4.39
CA ALA A 55 -1.66 -0.02 -3.83
C ALA A 55 -0.36 0.64 -3.32
N LEU A 56 0.50 -0.12 -2.65
CA LEU A 56 1.82 0.36 -2.20
C LEU A 56 2.75 0.71 -3.37
N LEU A 57 2.71 -0.03 -4.48
CA LEU A 57 3.48 0.28 -5.69
C LEU A 57 2.99 1.56 -6.37
N VAL A 58 1.68 1.76 -6.47
CA VAL A 58 1.07 3.00 -7.00
C VAL A 58 1.47 4.19 -6.13
N LEU A 59 1.35 4.05 -4.80
CA LEU A 59 1.77 5.08 -3.86
C LEU A 59 3.28 5.39 -3.97
N GLY A 60 4.12 4.36 -4.08
CA GLY A 60 5.56 4.51 -4.28
C GLY A 60 5.89 5.22 -5.59
N GLY A 61 5.18 4.90 -6.67
CA GLY A 61 5.30 5.59 -7.96
C GLY A 61 4.91 7.07 -7.86
N ALA A 62 3.79 7.38 -7.19
CA ALA A 62 3.37 8.76 -6.94
C ALA A 62 4.41 9.54 -6.13
N VAL A 63 4.96 8.96 -5.06
CA VAL A 63 6.03 9.57 -4.25
C VAL A 63 7.28 9.82 -5.09
N ALA A 64 7.65 8.89 -5.98
CA ALA A 64 8.78 9.08 -6.88
C ALA A 64 8.56 10.25 -7.86
N LEU A 65 7.35 10.39 -8.41
CA LEU A 65 6.99 11.54 -9.27
C LEU A 65 7.06 12.86 -8.51
N VAL A 66 6.51 12.92 -7.29
CA VAL A 66 6.59 14.12 -6.44
C VAL A 66 8.04 14.47 -6.12
N LEU A 67 8.86 13.47 -5.81
CA LEU A 67 10.30 13.67 -5.60
C LEU A 67 10.97 14.29 -6.84
N LEU A 68 10.68 13.79 -8.04
CA LEU A 68 11.22 14.32 -9.30
C LEU A 68 10.78 15.78 -9.58
N ILE A 69 9.53 16.12 -9.26
CA ILE A 69 9.03 17.50 -9.37
C ILE A 69 9.79 18.40 -8.37
N ALA A 70 9.88 18.00 -7.11
CA ALA A 70 10.62 18.75 -6.09
C ALA A 70 12.10 18.94 -6.47
N CYS A 71 12.72 17.91 -7.03
CA CYS A 71 14.09 17.94 -7.53
C CYS A 71 14.29 18.94 -8.68
N THR A 72 13.35 18.98 -9.63
CA THR A 72 13.33 19.97 -10.71
C THR A 72 13.26 21.39 -10.15
N ASN A 73 12.48 21.60 -9.09
CA ASN A 73 12.29 22.90 -8.45
C ASN A 73 13.54 23.38 -7.73
N VAL A 74 14.18 22.50 -6.98
CA VAL A 74 15.49 22.77 -6.36
C VAL A 74 16.52 23.12 -7.43
N THR A 75 16.55 22.39 -8.54
CA THR A 75 17.47 22.67 -9.66
C THR A 75 17.25 24.05 -10.26
N SER A 76 15.99 24.39 -10.56
CA SER A 76 15.60 25.70 -11.10
C SER A 76 15.98 26.84 -10.15
N LEU A 77 15.78 26.66 -8.85
CA LEU A 77 16.17 27.62 -7.82
C LEU A 77 17.70 27.80 -7.72
N LEU A 78 18.45 26.69 -7.73
CA LEU A 78 19.92 26.74 -7.69
C LEU A 78 20.51 27.40 -8.95
N LEU A 79 19.92 27.13 -10.12
CA LEU A 79 20.28 27.79 -11.38
C LEU A 79 19.95 29.29 -11.39
N ALA A 80 18.89 29.72 -10.70
CA ALA A 80 18.58 31.14 -10.53
C ALA A 80 19.59 31.82 -9.57
N ARG A 81 19.88 31.19 -8.43
CA ARG A 81 20.84 31.69 -7.43
C ARG A 81 22.27 31.77 -7.96
N SER A 82 22.71 30.81 -8.76
CA SER A 82 24.07 30.81 -9.33
C SER A 82 24.31 32.00 -10.27
N ARG A 83 23.28 32.46 -11.01
CA ARG A 83 23.35 33.68 -11.83
C ARG A 83 23.45 34.94 -10.98
N ALA A 84 22.66 35.05 -9.92
CA ALA A 84 22.74 36.20 -9.00
C ALA A 84 24.13 36.29 -8.34
N ARG A 85 24.73 35.14 -8.00
CA ARG A 85 26.08 35.04 -7.43
C ARG A 85 27.20 35.08 -8.46
N ALA A 86 26.91 35.12 -9.76
CA ALA A 86 27.94 35.12 -10.81
C ALA A 86 28.85 36.35 -10.73
N ARG A 87 28.29 37.52 -10.37
CA ARG A 87 29.06 38.77 -10.18
C ARG A 87 30.02 38.67 -9.00
N GLU A 88 29.55 38.16 -7.86
CA GLU A 88 30.38 37.94 -6.65
C GLU A 88 31.48 36.90 -6.92
N THR A 89 31.14 35.82 -7.62
CA THR A 89 32.09 34.77 -8.02
C THR A 89 33.18 35.34 -8.92
N ALA A 90 32.81 36.17 -9.92
CA ALA A 90 33.74 36.82 -10.85
C ALA A 90 34.72 37.76 -10.13
N VAL A 91 34.21 38.59 -9.19
CA VAL A 91 35.06 39.48 -8.37
C VAL A 91 36.02 38.68 -7.49
N ARG A 92 35.55 37.61 -6.84
CA ARG A 92 36.41 36.75 -6.00
C ARG A 92 37.48 36.01 -6.82
N THR A 93 37.15 35.54 -8.01
CA THR A 93 38.13 34.94 -8.91
C THR A 93 39.15 35.96 -9.40
N ALA A 94 38.75 37.21 -9.67
CA ALA A 94 39.66 38.29 -10.05
C ALA A 94 40.62 38.67 -8.89
N LEU A 95 40.18 38.51 -7.64
CA LEU A 95 40.99 38.66 -6.43
C LEU A 95 41.85 37.41 -6.09
N GLY A 96 41.90 36.39 -6.96
CA GLY A 96 42.75 35.21 -6.81
C GLY A 96 42.15 34.06 -5.99
N ALA A 97 40.84 34.06 -5.72
CA ALA A 97 40.20 32.93 -5.05
C ALA A 97 40.21 31.67 -5.94
N GLY A 98 40.94 30.64 -5.52
CA GLY A 98 41.01 29.37 -6.24
C GLY A 98 39.65 28.66 -6.36
N GLY A 99 39.34 28.12 -7.56
CA GLY A 99 38.05 27.51 -7.88
C GLY A 99 37.61 26.35 -6.98
N GLY A 100 38.56 25.65 -6.34
CA GLY A 100 38.27 24.62 -5.33
C GLY A 100 37.68 25.19 -4.02
N ARG A 101 38.07 26.41 -3.63
CA ARG A 101 37.57 27.07 -2.41
C ARG A 101 36.10 27.50 -2.58
N LEU A 102 35.77 28.03 -3.75
CA LEU A 102 34.40 28.36 -4.16
C LEU A 102 33.52 27.10 -4.28
N ALA A 103 34.03 26.04 -4.92
CA ALA A 103 33.29 24.78 -5.05
C ALA A 103 32.96 24.14 -3.68
N ARG A 104 33.91 24.11 -2.73
CA ARG A 104 33.64 23.61 -1.37
C ARG A 104 32.60 24.44 -0.63
N GLN A 105 32.62 25.76 -0.77
CA GLN A 105 31.62 26.63 -0.12
C GLN A 105 30.21 26.33 -0.62
N PHE A 106 30.03 26.24 -1.95
CA PHE A 106 28.73 25.88 -2.53
C PHE A 106 28.29 24.47 -2.13
N LEU A 107 29.22 23.51 -2.08
CA LEU A 107 28.90 22.15 -1.67
C LEU A 107 28.47 22.10 -0.18
N ALA A 108 29.16 22.84 0.70
CA ALA A 108 28.81 22.94 2.11
C ALA A 108 27.45 23.60 2.35
N GLU A 109 27.14 24.71 1.66
CA GLU A 109 25.82 25.38 1.75
C GLU A 109 24.69 24.44 1.30
N ASN A 110 24.87 23.71 0.20
CA ASN A 110 23.86 22.77 -0.30
C ASN A 110 23.72 21.55 0.61
N LEU A 111 24.82 21.01 1.14
CA LEU A 111 24.79 19.88 2.06
C LEU A 111 24.08 20.25 3.37
N LEU A 112 24.33 21.45 3.89
CA LEU A 112 23.67 21.95 5.10
C LEU A 112 22.16 22.09 4.89
N LEU A 113 21.72 22.64 3.74
CA LEU A 113 20.30 22.71 3.38
C LEU A 113 19.67 21.32 3.23
N ALA A 114 20.39 20.38 2.61
CA ALA A 114 19.93 19.00 2.46
C ALA A 114 19.74 18.32 3.82
N VAL A 115 20.71 18.46 4.73
CA VAL A 115 20.63 17.88 6.09
C VAL A 115 19.47 18.47 6.88
N LEU A 116 19.32 19.80 6.90
CA LEU A 116 18.21 20.46 7.60
C LEU A 116 16.85 20.09 7.00
N GLY A 117 16.75 20.05 5.67
CA GLY A 117 15.55 19.65 4.96
C GLY A 117 15.18 18.19 5.24
N SER A 118 16.15 17.28 5.23
CA SER A 118 15.93 15.87 5.59
C SER A 118 15.53 15.69 7.05
N ALA A 119 16.15 16.43 7.98
CA ALA A 119 15.79 16.39 9.39
C ALA A 119 14.35 16.87 9.62
N ALA A 120 13.98 18.02 9.02
CA ALA A 120 12.62 18.54 9.08
C ALA A 120 11.59 17.60 8.43
N GLY A 121 11.93 17.04 7.26
CA GLY A 121 11.09 16.06 6.57
C GLY A 121 10.87 14.79 7.39
N LEU A 122 11.90 14.28 8.06
CA LEU A 122 11.81 13.11 8.94
C LEU A 122 10.94 13.39 10.17
N ALA A 123 11.08 14.58 10.77
CA ALA A 123 10.25 15.00 11.89
C ALA A 123 8.77 15.10 11.49
N LEU A 124 8.48 15.72 10.33
CA LEU A 124 7.13 15.78 9.77
C LEU A 124 6.59 14.38 9.45
N ALA A 125 7.40 13.50 8.87
CA ALA A 125 7.02 12.12 8.59
C ALA A 125 6.64 11.36 9.87
N GLN A 126 7.36 11.57 10.98
CA GLN A 126 7.00 10.97 12.27
C GLN A 126 5.66 11.48 12.79
N ILE A 127 5.41 12.79 12.69
CA ILE A 127 4.14 13.38 13.14
C ILE A 127 2.99 12.83 12.29
N MET A 128 3.12 12.88 10.96
CA MET A 128 2.12 12.35 10.02
C MET A 128 1.87 10.86 10.23
N LEU A 129 2.91 10.06 10.46
CA LEU A 129 2.76 8.63 10.73
C LEU A 129 1.93 8.39 12.00
N ARG A 130 2.19 9.14 13.09
CA ARG A 130 1.40 9.02 14.32
C ARG A 130 -0.06 9.40 14.11
N VAL A 131 -0.34 10.43 13.32
CA VAL A 131 -1.71 10.83 12.99
C VAL A 131 -2.39 9.76 12.13
N LEU A 132 -1.69 9.26 11.12
CA LEU A 132 -2.21 8.24 10.22
C LEU A 132 -2.53 6.95 10.97
N LEU A 133 -1.66 6.49 11.87
CA LEU A 133 -1.89 5.28 12.68
C LEU A 133 -3.10 5.39 13.61
N ARG A 134 -3.59 6.61 13.92
CA ARG A 134 -4.84 6.82 14.68
C ARG A 134 -6.08 6.74 13.79
N LEU A 135 -5.93 6.93 12.49
CA LEU A 135 -7.00 6.90 11.49
C LEU A 135 -7.09 5.57 10.75
N VAL A 136 -6.03 4.77 10.80
CA VAL A 136 -5.96 3.46 10.14
C VAL A 136 -6.97 2.49 10.77
N PRO A 137 -7.84 1.87 9.96
CA PRO A 137 -8.73 0.80 10.40
C PRO A 137 -7.95 -0.39 10.97
N ALA A 138 -8.57 -1.14 11.88
CA ALA A 138 -7.97 -2.33 12.51
C ALA A 138 -7.58 -3.44 11.51
N ASP A 139 -8.13 -3.40 10.30
CA ASP A 139 -7.97 -4.41 9.26
C ASP A 139 -6.63 -4.33 8.50
N VAL A 140 -5.82 -3.28 8.72
CA VAL A 140 -4.51 -3.16 8.07
C VAL A 140 -3.52 -4.14 8.70
N PRO A 141 -3.00 -5.14 7.94
CA PRO A 141 -2.12 -6.15 8.50
C PRO A 141 -0.85 -5.54 9.09
N ARG A 142 -0.58 -5.85 10.35
CA ARG A 142 0.59 -5.35 11.09
C ARG A 142 0.72 -3.82 11.11
N ALA A 143 -0.39 -3.07 11.19
CA ALA A 143 -0.38 -1.62 11.35
C ALA A 143 0.57 -1.14 12.47
N ALA A 144 0.63 -1.87 13.59
CA ALA A 144 1.53 -1.60 14.71
C ALA A 144 3.04 -1.76 14.39
N ALA A 145 3.39 -2.47 13.33
CA ALA A 145 4.78 -2.63 12.88
C ALA A 145 5.20 -1.55 11.86
N ILE A 146 4.27 -0.67 11.44
CA ILE A 146 4.57 0.44 10.54
C ILE A 146 5.30 1.52 11.34
N GLY A 147 6.56 1.75 10.97
CA GLY A 147 7.45 2.65 11.68
C GLY A 147 8.58 3.13 10.80
N ILE A 148 9.16 4.27 11.15
CA ILE A 148 10.43 4.69 10.57
C ILE A 148 11.52 3.81 11.18
N ASN A 149 11.96 2.82 10.41
CA ASN A 149 13.04 1.92 10.80
C ASN A 149 14.37 2.34 10.15
N GLY A 150 15.47 1.68 10.53
CA GLY A 150 16.79 1.98 10.00
C GLY A 150 16.89 1.87 8.46
N ARG A 151 16.10 1.01 7.82
CA ARG A 151 16.06 0.91 6.35
C ARG A 151 15.42 2.12 5.70
N VAL A 152 14.32 2.62 6.26
CA VAL A 152 13.66 3.86 5.81
C VAL A 152 14.59 5.04 5.98
N LEU A 153 15.32 5.10 7.10
CA LEU A 153 16.26 6.17 7.38
C LEU A 153 17.46 6.12 6.42
N LEU A 154 18.02 4.93 6.16
CA LEU A 154 19.08 4.72 5.18
C LEU A 154 18.63 5.13 3.76
N LEU A 155 17.43 4.72 3.35
CA LEU A 155 16.87 5.08 2.05
C LEU A 155 16.67 6.60 1.94
N SER A 156 16.13 7.23 2.98
CA SER A 156 15.90 8.67 3.01
C SER A 156 17.21 9.46 2.90
N VAL A 157 18.25 9.04 3.64
CA VAL A 157 19.59 9.62 3.53
C VAL A 157 20.19 9.38 2.15
N GLY A 158 20.04 8.17 1.60
CA GLY A 158 20.49 7.84 0.25
C GLY A 158 19.84 8.73 -0.82
N ILE A 159 18.53 8.96 -0.73
CA ILE A 159 17.80 9.86 -1.63
C ILE A 159 18.26 11.31 -1.45
N ALA A 160 18.45 11.77 -0.21
CA ALA A 160 18.93 13.13 0.07
C ALA A 160 20.33 13.38 -0.50
N LEU A 161 21.24 12.41 -0.35
CA LEU A 161 22.59 12.49 -0.91
C LEU A 161 22.58 12.40 -2.45
N ALA A 162 21.78 11.50 -3.02
CA ALA A 162 21.66 11.36 -4.47
C ALA A 162 21.10 12.63 -5.10
N THR A 163 20.03 13.20 -4.55
CA THR A 163 19.42 14.45 -5.04
C THR A 163 20.35 15.64 -4.81
N GLY A 164 20.87 15.83 -3.59
CA GLY A 164 21.83 16.89 -3.29
C GLY A 164 23.08 16.84 -4.17
N GLY A 165 23.61 15.64 -4.42
CA GLY A 165 24.77 15.41 -5.30
C GLY A 165 24.48 15.69 -6.77
N LEU A 166 23.43 15.09 -7.34
CA LEU A 166 23.03 15.32 -8.73
C LEU A 166 22.83 16.80 -9.02
N PHE A 167 22.15 17.52 -8.12
CA PHE A 167 21.78 18.91 -8.37
C PHE A 167 22.88 19.92 -8.00
N ALA A 168 23.84 19.56 -7.13
CA ALA A 168 25.05 20.36 -6.93
C ALA A 168 26.02 20.29 -8.13
N LEU A 169 26.03 19.18 -8.88
CA LEU A 169 26.87 18.98 -10.06
C LEU A 169 26.42 19.83 -11.27
N VAL A 170 25.12 20.07 -11.43
CA VAL A 170 24.55 20.84 -12.54
C VAL A 170 25.13 22.28 -12.65
N PRO A 171 25.14 23.12 -11.58
CA PRO A 171 25.74 24.44 -11.65
C PRO A 171 27.26 24.41 -11.84
N LEU A 172 27.97 23.41 -11.29
CA LEU A 172 29.41 23.23 -11.47
C LEU A 172 29.78 22.96 -12.94
N LEU A 173 29.01 22.12 -13.62
CA LEU A 173 29.18 21.84 -15.05
C LEU A 173 28.79 23.06 -15.91
N HIS A 174 27.75 23.80 -15.53
CA HIS A 174 27.36 25.04 -16.22
C HIS A 174 28.39 26.16 -16.06
N ALA A 175 28.95 26.35 -14.87
CA ALA A 175 29.99 27.33 -14.59
C ALA A 175 31.29 27.03 -15.35
N ARG A 176 31.67 25.75 -15.48
CA ARG A 176 32.83 25.34 -16.30
C ARG A 176 32.64 25.59 -17.80
N ARG A 177 31.41 25.43 -18.32
CA ARG A 177 31.09 25.72 -19.74
C ARG A 177 30.96 27.22 -20.03
N MET A 178 30.71 28.04 -19.02
CA MET A 178 30.74 29.50 -19.10
C MET A 178 32.15 30.00 -18.78
N ALA A 179 33.12 29.68 -19.64
CA ALA A 179 34.49 30.15 -19.47
C ALA A 179 34.56 31.70 -19.45
N PRO A 180 35.52 32.31 -18.72
CA PRO A 180 35.61 33.76 -18.47
C PRO A 180 35.72 34.63 -19.73
N GLU A 181 36.11 34.06 -20.87
CA GLU A 181 36.32 34.78 -22.13
C GLU A 181 35.04 35.44 -22.69
N ARG A 182 33.86 34.93 -22.34
CA ARG A 182 32.57 35.49 -22.78
C ARG A 182 32.01 36.57 -21.86
N ILE A 183 32.48 36.64 -20.62
CA ILE A 183 31.95 37.61 -19.63
C ILE A 183 32.57 39.00 -19.86
N LEU A 184 33.82 39.06 -20.29
CA LEU A 184 34.50 40.33 -20.66
C LEU A 184 34.07 40.88 -22.04
N ARG A 185 33.56 40.05 -22.96
CA ARG A 185 33.01 40.52 -24.25
C ARG A 185 31.54 40.95 -24.20
N ALA A 186 30.86 40.71 -23.07
CA ALA A 186 29.43 41.01 -22.92
C ALA A 186 29.11 42.45 -22.52
N GLU A 187 30.11 43.27 -22.15
CA GLU A 187 29.89 44.69 -21.81
C GLU A 187 29.65 45.59 -23.03
N GLY A 188 29.88 45.12 -24.26
CA GLY A 188 29.80 45.94 -25.47
C GLY A 188 28.55 45.78 -26.35
N GLY A 189 27.65 44.83 -26.09
CA GLY A 189 26.60 44.49 -27.07
C GLY A 189 25.30 44.03 -26.45
N ARG A 190 24.23 44.81 -26.69
CA ARG A 190 22.85 44.44 -26.36
C ARG A 190 22.48 43.13 -27.07
N GLY A 191 22.12 42.11 -26.30
CA GLY A 191 21.37 40.94 -26.79
C GLY A 191 22.21 39.67 -26.95
N HIS A 192 21.64 38.55 -26.46
CA HIS A 192 22.12 37.17 -26.56
C HIS A 192 23.01 36.64 -25.43
N SER A 193 22.52 36.74 -24.19
CA SER A 193 22.84 35.75 -23.16
C SER A 193 22.40 34.34 -23.62
N GLY A 194 23.32 33.61 -24.27
CA GLY A 194 23.31 32.19 -24.64
C GLY A 194 21.98 31.40 -24.60
N SER A 195 21.42 31.09 -25.77
CA SER A 195 20.16 30.34 -25.95
C SER A 195 20.10 28.96 -25.25
N GLY A 196 21.24 28.33 -24.95
CA GLY A 196 21.29 27.01 -24.29
C GLY A 196 20.78 27.00 -22.84
N GLY A 197 21.06 28.04 -22.05
CA GLY A 197 20.64 28.13 -20.64
C GLY A 197 19.18 28.55 -20.46
N ALA A 198 18.56 29.13 -21.50
CA ALA A 198 17.13 29.38 -21.57
C ALA A 198 16.38 28.11 -21.98
N ARG A 199 16.83 27.42 -23.04
CA ARG A 199 16.25 26.16 -23.52
C ARG A 199 16.23 25.05 -22.44
N PHE A 200 17.31 24.90 -21.68
CA PHE A 200 17.36 23.90 -20.61
C PHE A 200 16.34 24.19 -19.49
N ARG A 201 16.17 25.46 -19.10
CA ARG A 201 15.13 25.84 -18.13
C ARG A 201 13.73 25.63 -18.68
N SER A 202 13.49 25.99 -19.94
CA SER A 202 12.20 25.73 -20.58
C SER A 202 11.89 24.24 -20.61
N ALA A 203 12.87 23.38 -20.90
CA ALA A 203 12.70 21.93 -20.83
C ALA A 203 12.40 21.42 -19.41
N LEU A 204 13.08 21.95 -18.37
CA LEU A 204 12.78 21.62 -16.97
C LEU A 204 11.36 22.03 -16.58
N VAL A 205 10.94 23.24 -16.92
CA VAL A 205 9.57 23.74 -16.62
C VAL A 205 8.51 22.94 -17.37
N VAL A 206 8.72 22.63 -18.64
CA VAL A 206 7.80 21.78 -19.42
C VAL A 206 7.72 20.38 -18.84
N GLY A 207 8.85 19.79 -18.45
CA GLY A 207 8.90 18.48 -17.79
C GLY A 207 8.19 18.49 -16.44
N GLU A 208 8.39 19.52 -15.61
CA GLU A 208 7.70 19.70 -14.34
C GLU A 208 6.19 19.84 -14.54
N LEU A 209 5.75 20.68 -15.48
CA LEU A 209 4.34 20.85 -15.80
C LEU A 209 3.72 19.53 -16.27
N ALA A 210 4.39 18.81 -17.18
CA ALA A 210 3.92 17.53 -17.68
C ALA A 210 3.78 16.49 -16.55
N LEU A 211 4.78 16.37 -15.68
CA LEU A 211 4.74 15.47 -14.52
C LEU A 211 3.62 15.86 -13.54
N SER A 212 3.45 17.16 -13.29
CA SER A 212 2.41 17.68 -12.41
C SER A 212 1.01 17.41 -12.95
N VAL A 213 0.80 17.61 -14.26
CA VAL A 213 -0.46 17.29 -14.94
C VAL A 213 -0.74 15.79 -14.85
N VAL A 214 0.24 14.92 -15.18
CA VAL A 214 0.08 13.46 -15.09
C VAL A 214 -0.30 13.02 -13.67
N LEU A 215 0.37 13.57 -12.66
CA LEU A 215 0.11 13.25 -11.25
C LEU A 215 -1.29 13.72 -10.83
N ALA A 216 -1.67 14.94 -11.17
CA ALA A 216 -2.98 15.51 -10.86
C ALA A 216 -4.11 14.75 -11.56
N THR A 217 -3.98 14.45 -12.85
CA THR A 217 -4.98 13.67 -13.59
C THR A 217 -5.11 12.26 -13.03
N SER A 218 -4.00 11.61 -12.70
CA SER A 218 -4.02 10.25 -12.11
C SER A 218 -4.70 10.26 -10.73
N ALA A 219 -4.42 11.25 -9.89
CA ALA A 219 -5.07 11.41 -8.60
C ALA A 219 -6.59 11.62 -8.74
N VAL A 220 -7.01 12.51 -9.65
CA VAL A 220 -8.44 12.75 -9.91
C VAL A 220 -9.14 11.50 -10.45
N LEU A 221 -8.51 10.77 -11.36
CA LEU A 221 -9.05 9.51 -11.89
C LEU A 221 -9.16 8.44 -10.80
N LEU A 222 -8.18 8.33 -9.91
CA LEU A 222 -8.25 7.41 -8.77
C LEU A 222 -9.38 7.76 -7.81
N ILE A 223 -9.54 9.04 -7.48
CA ILE A 223 -10.65 9.52 -6.63
C ILE A 223 -11.99 9.20 -7.29
N ARG A 224 -12.14 9.48 -8.60
CA ARG A 224 -13.37 9.16 -9.35
C ARG A 224 -13.64 7.67 -9.43
N SER A 225 -12.60 6.86 -9.65
CA SER A 225 -12.72 5.41 -9.69
C SER A 225 -13.17 4.86 -8.33
N PHE A 226 -12.60 5.37 -7.24
CA PHE A 226 -13.00 5.01 -5.88
C PHE A 226 -14.43 5.44 -5.56
N ASP A 227 -14.82 6.66 -5.93
CA ASP A 227 -16.18 7.17 -5.76
C ASP A 227 -17.20 6.31 -6.54
N GLN A 228 -16.88 6.01 -7.80
CA GLN A 228 -17.70 5.13 -8.63
C GLN A 228 -17.81 3.73 -8.02
N LEU A 229 -16.70 3.13 -7.58
CA LEU A 229 -16.71 1.82 -6.93
C LEU A 229 -17.50 1.81 -5.61
N SER A 230 -17.44 2.90 -4.84
CA SER A 230 -18.18 3.04 -3.59
C SER A 230 -19.68 3.29 -3.79
N SER A 231 -20.07 3.75 -4.98
CA SER A 231 -21.47 3.97 -5.37
C SER A 231 -22.15 2.74 -5.98
N VAL A 232 -21.38 1.71 -6.34
CA VAL A 232 -21.95 0.45 -6.86
C VAL A 232 -22.77 -0.18 -5.75
N ASP A 233 -24.04 -0.44 -6.04
CA ASP A 233 -24.93 -1.19 -5.14
C ASP A 233 -24.30 -2.56 -4.85
N PRO A 234 -23.89 -2.82 -3.61
CA PRO A 234 -23.22 -4.07 -3.27
C PRO A 234 -24.22 -5.24 -3.15
N GLY A 235 -25.52 -5.00 -3.34
CA GLY A 235 -26.59 -5.99 -3.23
C GLY A 235 -26.99 -6.32 -1.80
N PHE A 236 -26.61 -5.45 -0.84
CA PHE A 236 -26.98 -5.51 0.58
C PHE A 236 -27.02 -4.10 1.18
N ALA A 237 -27.76 -3.90 2.28
CA ALA A 237 -27.83 -2.62 2.97
C ALA A 237 -26.50 -2.29 3.68
N ALA A 238 -25.78 -1.28 3.17
CA ALA A 238 -24.58 -0.74 3.82
C ALA A 238 -24.89 0.43 4.78
N ARG A 239 -26.06 1.07 4.63
CA ARG A 239 -26.50 2.19 5.48
C ARG A 239 -27.44 1.69 6.57
N GLY A 240 -27.27 2.17 7.80
CA GLY A 240 -28.11 1.77 8.94
C GLY A 240 -27.72 0.42 9.57
N VAL A 241 -26.69 -0.25 9.04
CA VAL A 241 -26.19 -1.52 9.59
C VAL A 241 -24.92 -1.27 10.41
N LEU A 242 -24.92 -1.74 11.66
CA LEU A 242 -23.74 -1.69 12.52
C LEU A 242 -23.02 -3.05 12.50
N LYS A 243 -21.75 -3.04 12.09
CA LYS A 243 -20.86 -4.21 12.15
C LYS A 243 -20.13 -4.21 13.49
N ALA A 244 -20.21 -5.32 14.23
CA ALA A 244 -19.42 -5.58 15.42
C ALA A 244 -18.80 -6.97 15.34
N GLU A 245 -17.53 -7.08 15.74
CA GLU A 245 -16.78 -8.33 15.73
C GLU A 245 -16.38 -8.73 17.14
N TYR A 246 -16.36 -10.04 17.41
CA TYR A 246 -15.90 -10.58 18.67
C TYR A 246 -15.15 -11.90 18.44
N GLN A 247 -14.22 -12.20 19.35
CA GLN A 247 -13.52 -13.48 19.39
C GLN A 247 -13.80 -14.17 20.72
N LEU A 248 -14.12 -15.46 20.65
CA LEU A 248 -14.34 -16.28 21.83
C LEU A 248 -13.01 -16.94 22.25
N PRO A 249 -12.56 -16.74 23.51
CA PRO A 249 -11.32 -17.36 23.98
C PRO A 249 -11.43 -18.88 23.98
N GLU A 250 -10.46 -19.55 23.35
CA GLU A 250 -10.43 -21.00 23.20
C GLU A 250 -10.36 -21.73 24.55
N ALA A 251 -9.72 -21.13 25.56
CA ALA A 251 -9.65 -21.67 26.92
C ALA A 251 -11.03 -21.81 27.61
N ARG A 252 -12.01 -20.97 27.24
CA ARG A 252 -13.36 -20.98 27.83
C ARG A 252 -14.40 -21.62 26.90
N TYR A 253 -14.18 -21.54 25.60
CA TYR A 253 -15.05 -22.07 24.57
C TYR A 253 -14.25 -23.01 23.66
N PRO A 254 -13.90 -24.22 24.13
CA PRO A 254 -13.12 -25.17 23.34
C PRO A 254 -13.91 -25.60 22.10
N ARG A 255 -13.24 -25.59 20.95
CA ARG A 255 -13.80 -26.02 19.66
C ARG A 255 -13.42 -27.48 19.42
N ASP A 256 -14.16 -28.39 20.03
CA ASP A 256 -14.03 -29.80 19.71
C ASP A 256 -14.77 -30.10 18.40
N TYR A 257 -14.01 -30.33 17.33
CA TYR A 257 -14.57 -30.61 16.01
C TYR A 257 -15.24 -31.98 15.91
N ALA A 258 -15.02 -32.90 16.86
CA ALA A 258 -15.72 -34.20 16.87
C ALA A 258 -17.23 -34.05 17.13
N VAL A 259 -17.62 -33.03 17.88
CA VAL A 259 -19.02 -32.70 18.16
C VAL A 259 -19.56 -31.58 17.26
N TRP A 260 -18.79 -31.13 16.27
CA TRP A 260 -19.26 -30.13 15.31
C TRP A 260 -20.52 -30.64 14.58
N PRO A 261 -21.54 -29.79 14.33
CA PRO A 261 -21.65 -28.36 14.64
C PRO A 261 -22.24 -28.02 16.03
N ARG A 262 -22.42 -29.00 16.93
CA ARG A 262 -23.13 -28.89 18.22
C ARG A 262 -22.29 -28.28 19.34
N TRP A 263 -21.59 -27.18 19.07
CA TRP A 263 -20.84 -26.45 20.11
C TRP A 263 -21.79 -25.70 21.05
N VAL A 264 -22.40 -26.41 22.01
CA VAL A 264 -23.48 -25.90 22.89
C VAL A 264 -23.09 -24.61 23.62
N ALA A 265 -21.87 -24.51 24.13
CA ALA A 265 -21.40 -23.32 24.84
C ALA A 265 -21.31 -22.08 23.92
N ILE A 266 -20.86 -22.27 22.67
CA ILE A 266 -20.76 -21.21 21.67
C ILE A 266 -22.16 -20.81 21.18
N GLN A 267 -23.01 -21.80 20.88
CA GLN A 267 -24.38 -21.55 20.43
C GLN A 267 -25.20 -20.82 21.50
N SER A 268 -25.11 -21.23 22.78
CA SER A 268 -25.79 -20.55 23.89
C SER A 268 -25.25 -19.16 24.19
N PHE A 269 -23.96 -18.90 23.96
CA PHE A 269 -23.41 -17.55 24.00
C PHE A 269 -24.01 -16.69 22.87
N ASN A 270 -23.93 -17.16 21.63
CA ASN A 270 -24.44 -16.45 20.45
C ASN A 270 -25.95 -16.17 20.57
N ALA A 271 -26.74 -17.13 21.07
CA ALA A 271 -28.17 -16.96 21.31
C ALA A 271 -28.47 -15.83 22.31
N ARG A 272 -27.76 -15.79 23.45
CA ARG A 272 -27.94 -14.72 24.46
C ARG A 272 -27.49 -13.35 23.97
N VAL A 273 -26.43 -13.29 23.16
CA VAL A 273 -26.01 -12.05 22.53
C VAL A 273 -27.09 -11.56 21.58
N LEU A 274 -27.59 -12.43 20.72
CA LEU A 274 -28.62 -12.09 19.75
C LEU A 274 -29.91 -11.61 20.43
N GLU A 275 -30.37 -12.31 21.47
CA GLU A 275 -31.53 -11.93 22.28
C GLU A 275 -31.37 -10.53 22.89
N ARG A 276 -30.24 -10.27 23.55
CA ARG A 276 -29.97 -8.96 24.17
C ARG A 276 -29.85 -7.83 23.15
N VAL A 277 -29.22 -8.08 22.00
CA VAL A 277 -29.07 -7.05 20.97
C VAL A 277 -30.42 -6.77 20.31
N SER A 278 -31.22 -7.80 20.04
CA SER A 278 -32.55 -7.66 19.43
C SER A 278 -33.57 -6.90 20.31
N THR A 279 -33.31 -6.78 21.61
CA THR A 279 -34.18 -6.07 22.56
C THR A 279 -33.74 -4.62 22.81
N LEU A 280 -32.62 -4.19 22.22
CA LEU A 280 -32.17 -2.80 22.34
C LEU A 280 -33.08 -1.85 21.54
N PRO A 281 -33.39 -0.67 22.09
CA PRO A 281 -34.19 0.32 21.37
C PRO A 281 -33.46 0.79 20.10
N GLY A 282 -34.17 0.79 18.96
CA GLY A 282 -33.65 1.18 17.65
C GLY A 282 -33.02 0.05 16.83
N VAL A 283 -33.02 -1.19 17.32
CA VAL A 283 -32.60 -2.37 16.54
C VAL A 283 -33.82 -2.97 15.85
N GLU A 284 -33.84 -2.94 14.51
CA GLU A 284 -34.91 -3.56 13.70
C GLU A 284 -34.69 -5.06 13.51
N ALA A 285 -33.45 -5.45 13.23
CA ALA A 285 -33.03 -6.83 13.05
C ALA A 285 -31.60 -7.03 13.56
N ALA A 286 -31.32 -8.22 14.07
CA ALA A 286 -29.99 -8.62 14.52
C ALA A 286 -29.64 -9.99 13.96
N ALA A 287 -28.36 -10.19 13.65
CA ALA A 287 -27.86 -11.45 13.14
C ALA A 287 -26.38 -11.63 13.47
N ILE A 288 -25.94 -12.89 13.49
CA ILE A 288 -24.54 -13.26 13.60
C ILE A 288 -24.14 -13.95 12.30
N ALA A 289 -23.01 -13.54 11.75
CA ALA A 289 -22.38 -14.16 10.58
C ALA A 289 -20.91 -14.44 10.87
N GLU A 290 -20.38 -15.51 10.30
CA GLU A 290 -18.94 -15.84 10.38
C GLU A 290 -18.07 -14.85 9.60
N ALA A 291 -18.62 -14.24 8.55
CA ALA A 291 -17.95 -13.25 7.72
C ALA A 291 -18.98 -12.31 7.08
N HIS A 292 -18.63 -11.02 6.91
CA HIS A 292 -19.46 -10.05 6.18
C HIS A 292 -19.50 -10.38 4.66
N PRO A 293 -20.46 -9.88 3.86
CA PRO A 293 -20.50 -10.14 2.42
C PRO A 293 -19.24 -9.74 1.66
N LEU A 294 -18.56 -8.68 2.12
CA LEU A 294 -17.31 -8.19 1.54
C LEU A 294 -16.06 -8.88 2.12
N ASP A 295 -16.19 -9.56 3.25
CA ASP A 295 -15.06 -10.27 3.85
C ASP A 295 -14.75 -11.54 3.04
N PRO A 296 -13.47 -11.94 2.95
CA PRO A 296 -13.10 -13.24 2.42
C PRO A 296 -13.86 -14.33 3.19
N ALA A 297 -14.61 -15.17 2.48
CA ALA A 297 -15.33 -16.29 3.08
C ALA A 297 -14.57 -17.60 2.87
N PHE A 298 -14.85 -18.58 3.71
CA PHE A 298 -14.32 -19.92 3.56
C PHE A 298 -14.83 -20.55 2.26
N THR A 299 -13.93 -20.98 1.39
CA THR A 299 -14.29 -21.71 0.17
C THR A 299 -14.30 -23.21 0.45
N ASN A 300 -15.25 -23.93 -0.12
CA ASN A 300 -15.30 -25.39 -0.04
C ASN A 300 -15.94 -25.98 -1.30
N SER A 301 -15.58 -27.22 -1.59
CA SER A 301 -16.29 -28.02 -2.59
C SER A 301 -17.65 -28.46 -2.05
N PHE A 302 -18.59 -28.70 -2.95
CA PHE A 302 -19.90 -29.26 -2.64
C PHE A 302 -20.27 -30.27 -3.72
N PHE A 303 -21.15 -31.20 -3.39
CA PHE A 303 -21.79 -32.09 -4.35
C PHE A 303 -23.30 -32.06 -4.12
N VAL A 304 -24.06 -32.35 -5.17
CA VAL A 304 -25.50 -32.59 -5.06
C VAL A 304 -25.69 -34.10 -5.01
N VAL A 305 -26.51 -34.55 -4.06
CA VAL A 305 -26.84 -35.97 -3.91
C VAL A 305 -27.44 -36.49 -5.23
N GLY A 306 -26.87 -37.55 -5.80
CA GLY A 306 -27.22 -38.11 -7.10
C GLY A 306 -26.50 -37.50 -8.31
N ARG A 307 -25.60 -36.54 -8.10
CA ARG A 307 -24.73 -35.92 -9.13
C ARG A 307 -23.28 -35.80 -8.68
N GLU A 308 -22.83 -36.73 -7.84
CA GLU A 308 -21.51 -36.71 -7.22
C GLU A 308 -20.37 -36.78 -8.25
N ALA A 309 -20.57 -37.51 -9.34
CA ALA A 309 -19.58 -37.64 -10.41
C ALA A 309 -19.26 -36.33 -11.13
N GLU A 310 -20.19 -35.36 -11.13
CA GLU A 310 -20.02 -34.05 -11.76
C GLU A 310 -19.33 -33.04 -10.83
N ALA A 311 -19.30 -33.31 -9.53
CA ALA A 311 -18.85 -32.35 -8.52
C ALA A 311 -17.36 -31.98 -8.66
N ALA A 312 -16.55 -32.85 -9.29
CA ALA A 312 -15.14 -32.59 -9.56
C ALA A 312 -14.90 -31.39 -10.50
N ASP A 313 -15.85 -31.11 -11.40
CA ASP A 313 -15.76 -30.02 -12.38
C ASP A 313 -16.45 -28.72 -11.90
N TRP A 314 -17.07 -28.75 -10.71
CA TRP A 314 -17.79 -27.60 -10.19
C TRP A 314 -16.85 -26.60 -9.53
N PRO A 315 -17.13 -25.28 -9.65
CA PRO A 315 -16.36 -24.28 -8.93
C PRO A 315 -16.58 -24.44 -7.42
N GLU A 316 -15.53 -24.18 -6.64
CA GLU A 316 -15.69 -24.10 -5.20
C GLU A 316 -16.68 -22.98 -4.83
N ILE A 317 -17.45 -23.21 -3.76
CA ILE A 317 -18.41 -22.24 -3.25
C ILE A 317 -17.86 -21.53 -2.02
N ARG A 318 -18.15 -20.24 -1.92
CA ARG A 318 -17.92 -19.49 -0.67
C ARG A 318 -19.07 -19.76 0.29
N ILE A 319 -18.74 -20.42 1.40
CA ILE A 319 -19.66 -20.72 2.47
C ILE A 319 -19.58 -19.61 3.51
N ARG A 320 -20.73 -19.03 3.84
CA ARG A 320 -20.90 -18.13 4.98
C ARG A 320 -21.93 -18.73 5.92
N LYS A 321 -21.53 -18.97 7.17
CA LYS A 321 -22.46 -19.40 8.22
C LYS A 321 -23.12 -18.17 8.79
N VAL A 322 -24.45 -18.16 8.77
CA VAL A 322 -25.27 -17.04 9.19
C VAL A 322 -26.44 -17.52 10.04
N THR A 323 -26.90 -16.70 10.98
CA THR A 323 -28.16 -16.94 11.71
C THR A 323 -29.36 -16.64 10.81
N PRO A 324 -30.56 -17.20 11.10
CA PRO A 324 -31.75 -17.03 10.24
C PRO A 324 -32.12 -15.58 9.90
N GLY A 325 -31.97 -14.64 10.85
CA GLY A 325 -32.29 -13.22 10.66
C GLY A 325 -31.27 -12.42 9.84
N TYR A 326 -30.24 -13.06 9.30
CA TYR A 326 -29.16 -12.37 8.58
C TYR A 326 -29.64 -11.62 7.36
N PHE A 327 -30.42 -12.27 6.49
CA PHE A 327 -30.91 -11.64 5.26
C PHE A 327 -31.81 -10.43 5.54
N ASP A 328 -32.52 -10.40 6.67
CA ASP A 328 -33.31 -9.24 7.10
C ASP A 328 -32.41 -8.13 7.65
N ALA A 329 -31.41 -8.50 8.45
CA ALA A 329 -30.46 -7.54 9.03
C ALA A 329 -29.57 -6.84 7.99
N VAL A 330 -29.30 -7.47 6.85
CA VAL A 330 -28.52 -6.89 5.74
C VAL A 330 -29.36 -6.58 4.50
N ASP A 331 -30.68 -6.69 4.58
CA ASP A 331 -31.64 -6.42 3.50
C ASP A 331 -31.25 -7.05 2.14
N VAL A 332 -30.95 -8.35 2.17
CA VAL A 332 -30.61 -9.12 0.98
C VAL A 332 -31.85 -9.89 0.50
N PRO A 333 -32.40 -9.58 -0.69
CA PRO A 333 -33.62 -10.22 -1.18
C PRO A 333 -33.38 -11.67 -1.63
N VAL A 334 -34.29 -12.56 -1.24
CA VAL A 334 -34.28 -13.96 -1.71
C VAL A 334 -35.04 -14.04 -3.04
N LEU A 335 -34.31 -14.18 -4.15
CA LEU A 335 -34.89 -14.16 -5.50
C LEU A 335 -35.60 -15.47 -5.90
N ARG A 336 -35.12 -16.62 -5.41
CA ARG A 336 -35.73 -17.95 -5.61
C ARG A 336 -35.44 -18.86 -4.41
N GLY A 337 -36.43 -19.68 -4.04
CA GLY A 337 -36.38 -20.58 -2.88
C GLY A 337 -37.16 -20.05 -1.68
N ALA A 338 -37.23 -20.85 -0.62
CA ALA A 338 -37.84 -20.48 0.65
C ALA A 338 -36.80 -20.54 1.77
N ARG A 339 -36.94 -19.66 2.77
CA ARG A 339 -36.11 -19.70 3.97
C ARG A 339 -36.44 -20.96 4.76
N HIS A 340 -35.45 -21.82 5.02
CA HIS A 340 -35.67 -22.99 5.85
C HIS A 340 -35.53 -22.59 7.33
N HIS A 341 -36.67 -22.50 8.02
CA HIS A 341 -36.70 -22.39 9.48
C HIS A 341 -36.66 -23.81 10.03
N GLY A 342 -35.45 -24.34 10.23
CA GLY A 342 -35.25 -25.67 10.79
C GLY A 342 -36.03 -25.83 12.10
N ARG A 343 -36.96 -26.78 12.11
CA ARG A 343 -37.40 -27.50 13.31
C ARG A 343 -36.72 -28.85 13.29
#